data_AF-A0A9E3T8M5-F1
#
_entry.id   AF-A0A9E3T8M5-F1
#
_cell.length_a   1.000
_cell.length_b   1.000
_cell.length_c   1.000
_cell.angle_alpha   90.00
_cell.angle_beta   90.00
_cell.angle_gamma   90.00
#
_symmetry.space_group_name_H-M   'P 1'
#
loop_
_entity.id
_entity.type
_entity.pdbx_description
1 polymer ?
#
loop_
_entity_poly.entity_id
_entity_poly.type
_entity_poly.pdbx_seq_one_letter_code
_entity_poly.pdbx_strand_id
1 'polypeptide(L)'
;MSTGDIFQIGLIAAGGVLIFVGDKIHVPNLLNLGVATIGFGVVAMGAGAVLKRRIEFREKNRAVGVTYRGLAAAAWGLLLALFGVAIMGAAAASVLGMRDALLEVVKAHPGLLVAPLGLVMILRGIAGVIGPDDTRRSIWSALSQAVYRFGGLILLAFGVLTVVLAIWDLRSPGTLRRLVESLASSALALLEQVG
;
A
#
# COMPACT_ATOMS: atom_id res chain seq x y z
N MET A 1 17.63 1.17 19.32
CA MET A 1 17.38 0.31 18.15
C MET A 1 17.11 -1.08 18.67
N SER A 2 15.91 -1.64 18.45
CA SER A 2 15.55 -2.96 18.96
C SER A 2 16.19 -4.06 18.10
N THR A 3 16.41 -5.26 18.67
CA THR A 3 16.97 -6.41 17.92
C THR A 3 16.17 -6.72 16.65
N GLY A 4 14.85 -6.49 16.67
CA GLY A 4 13.99 -6.63 15.50
C GLY A 4 14.29 -5.62 14.39
N ASP A 5 14.69 -4.39 14.74
CA ASP A 5 15.00 -3.35 13.75
C ASP A 5 16.33 -3.68 13.04
N ILE A 6 17.31 -4.23 13.77
CA ILE A 6 18.59 -4.70 13.22
C ILE A 6 18.33 -5.83 12.21
N PHE A 7 17.47 -6.79 12.57
CA PHE A 7 17.13 -7.90 11.69
C PHE A 7 16.44 -7.43 10.40
N GLN A 8 15.49 -6.49 10.50
CA GLN A 8 14.80 -5.91 9.34
C GLN A 8 15.75 -5.16 8.40
N ILE A 9 16.64 -4.33 8.97
CA ILE A 9 17.67 -3.62 8.20
C ILE A 9 18.61 -4.64 7.54
N GLY A 10 18.98 -5.69 8.25
CA GLY A 10 19.79 -6.79 7.72
C GLY A 10 19.13 -7.48 6.52
N LEU A 11 17.83 -7.77 6.59
CA LEU A 11 17.07 -8.37 5.47
C LEU A 11 17.03 -7.45 4.25
N ILE A 12 16.76 -6.15 4.45
CA ILE A 12 16.72 -5.18 3.34
C ILE A 12 18.11 -5.03 2.72
N ALA A 13 19.17 -4.93 3.54
CA ALA A 13 20.54 -4.84 3.06
C ALA A 13 20.97 -6.10 2.30
N ALA A 14 20.67 -7.29 2.85
CA ALA A 14 20.95 -8.56 2.20
C ALA A 14 20.21 -8.69 0.85
N GLY A 15 18.93 -8.33 0.81
CA GLY A 15 18.15 -8.30 -0.43
C GLY A 15 18.73 -7.33 -1.46
N GLY A 16 19.18 -6.15 -1.04
CA GLY A 16 19.86 -5.18 -1.91
C GLY A 16 21.18 -5.72 -2.49
N VAL A 17 21.97 -6.41 -1.66
CA VAL A 17 23.20 -7.08 -2.13
C VAL A 17 22.88 -8.19 -3.13
N LEU A 18 21.86 -9.03 -2.87
CA LEU A 18 21.44 -10.08 -3.80
C LEU A 18 20.97 -9.52 -5.15
N ILE A 19 20.21 -8.43 -5.14
CA ILE A 19 19.78 -7.73 -6.36
C ILE A 19 21.01 -7.22 -7.11
N PHE A 20 21.93 -6.53 -6.43
CA PHE A 20 23.13 -5.97 -7.05
C PHE A 20 24.03 -7.05 -7.65
N VAL A 21 24.30 -8.13 -6.91
CA VAL A 21 25.11 -9.24 -7.40
C VAL A 21 24.39 -9.94 -8.56
N GLY A 22 23.09 -10.23 -8.42
CA GLY A 22 22.27 -10.89 -9.44
C GLY A 22 22.22 -10.14 -10.77
N ASP A 23 22.13 -8.81 -10.70
CA ASP A 23 22.22 -7.93 -11.86
C ASP A 23 23.62 -8.02 -12.51
N LYS A 24 24.70 -7.94 -11.74
CA LYS A 24 26.07 -8.03 -12.25
C LYS A 24 26.40 -9.36 -12.93
N ILE A 25 25.93 -10.48 -12.39
CA ILE A 25 26.18 -11.81 -12.95
C ILE A 25 25.08 -12.27 -13.93
N HIS A 26 24.06 -11.43 -14.19
CA HIS A 26 22.93 -11.72 -15.07
C HIS A 26 22.17 -13.01 -14.72
N VAL A 27 22.06 -13.32 -13.41
CA VAL A 27 21.31 -14.49 -12.93
C VAL A 27 19.94 -14.03 -12.41
N PRO A 28 18.86 -14.15 -13.21
CA PRO A 28 17.54 -13.59 -12.87
C PRO A 28 16.94 -14.18 -11.60
N ASN A 29 17.24 -15.45 -11.30
CA ASN A 29 16.79 -16.09 -10.06
C ASN A 29 17.36 -15.42 -8.81
N LEU A 30 18.60 -14.92 -8.87
CA LEU A 30 19.25 -14.25 -7.74
C LEU A 30 18.63 -12.86 -7.52
N LEU A 31 18.29 -12.16 -8.60
CA LEU A 31 17.54 -10.90 -8.53
C LEU A 31 16.17 -11.12 -7.88
N ASN A 32 15.39 -12.09 -8.36
CA ASN A 32 14.08 -12.41 -7.80
C ASN A 32 14.16 -12.80 -6.32
N LEU A 33 15.18 -13.57 -5.92
CA LEU A 33 15.43 -13.92 -4.52
C LEU A 33 15.72 -12.67 -3.67
N GLY A 34 16.52 -11.74 -4.19
CA GLY A 34 16.78 -10.47 -3.52
C GLY A 34 15.52 -9.63 -3.34
N VAL A 35 14.68 -9.52 -4.38
CA VAL A 35 13.38 -8.83 -4.31
C VAL A 35 12.45 -9.50 -3.30
N ALA A 36 12.35 -10.83 -3.30
CA ALA A 36 11.56 -11.57 -2.33
C ALA A 36 12.06 -11.36 -0.90
N THR A 37 13.39 -11.30 -0.70
CA THR A 37 14.02 -11.03 0.61
C THR A 37 13.67 -9.63 1.13
N ILE A 38 13.67 -8.61 0.26
CA ILE A 38 13.21 -7.25 0.62
C ILE A 38 11.73 -7.29 1.00
N GLY A 39 10.90 -7.93 0.18
CA GLY A 39 9.47 -8.10 0.46
C GLY A 39 9.23 -8.74 1.83
N PHE A 40 9.96 -9.80 2.16
CA PHE A 40 9.89 -10.46 3.47
C PHE A 40 10.31 -9.52 4.62
N GLY A 41 11.36 -8.72 4.45
CA GLY A 41 11.75 -7.69 5.41
C GLY A 41 10.64 -6.67 5.67
N VAL A 42 9.95 -6.21 4.61
CA VAL A 42 8.81 -5.30 4.72
C VAL A 42 7.63 -5.96 5.43
N VAL A 43 7.33 -7.24 5.15
CA VAL A 43 6.30 -8.01 5.87
C VAL A 43 6.64 -8.12 7.36
N ALA A 44 7.88 -8.46 7.69
CA ALA A 44 8.34 -8.56 9.07
C ALA A 44 8.24 -7.21 9.81
N MET A 45 8.52 -6.09 9.13
CA MET A 45 8.31 -4.74 9.65
C MET A 45 6.84 -4.46 9.92
N GLY A 46 5.97 -4.78 8.96
CA GLY A 46 4.52 -4.66 9.11
C GLY A 46 3.95 -5.48 10.27
N ALA A 47 4.32 -6.75 10.35
CA ALA A 47 3.93 -7.65 11.43
C ALA A 47 4.41 -7.14 12.80
N GLY A 48 5.66 -6.66 12.88
CA GLY A 48 6.19 -6.03 14.08
C GLY A 48 5.38 -4.82 14.53
N ALA A 49 4.95 -3.96 13.59
CA ALA A 49 4.11 -2.80 13.89
C ALA A 49 2.70 -3.19 14.37
N VAL A 50 2.10 -4.24 13.80
CA VAL A 50 0.80 -4.77 14.24
C VAL A 50 0.90 -5.35 15.66
N LEU A 51 1.90 -6.18 15.92
CA LEU A 51 2.09 -6.84 17.22
C LEU A 51 2.42 -5.83 18.33
N LYS A 52 3.34 -4.89 18.07
CA LYS A 52 3.71 -3.85 19.03
C LYS A 52 2.66 -2.75 19.15
N ARG A 53 1.67 -2.69 18.24
CA ARG A 53 0.70 -1.60 18.10
C ARG A 53 1.35 -0.22 18.12
N ARG A 54 2.55 -0.11 17.54
CA ARG A 54 3.37 1.09 17.56
C ARG A 54 4.28 1.13 16.34
N ILE A 55 4.30 2.24 15.63
CA ILE A 55 5.20 2.49 14.51
C ILE A 55 5.67 3.95 14.56
N GLU A 56 6.95 4.16 14.27
CA GLU A 56 7.57 5.48 14.24
C GLU A 56 8.05 5.77 12.81
N PHE A 57 7.66 6.92 12.28
CA PHE A 57 8.18 7.43 11.02
C PHE A 57 9.04 8.66 11.30
N ARG A 58 10.27 8.63 10.79
CA ARG A 58 11.17 9.77 10.87
C ARG A 58 10.90 10.69 9.69
N GLU A 59 10.20 11.79 9.94
CA GLU A 59 9.86 12.75 8.89
C GLU A 59 11.07 13.67 8.64
N LYS A 60 11.55 13.77 7.40
CA LYS A 60 12.80 14.47 7.04
C LYS A 60 12.84 15.93 7.53
N ASN A 61 11.68 16.57 7.65
CA ASN A 61 11.55 17.97 8.03
C ASN A 61 11.18 18.19 9.51
N ARG A 62 11.00 17.13 10.31
CA ARG A 62 10.72 17.23 11.75
C ARG A 62 11.85 16.62 12.56
N ALA A 63 12.37 17.39 13.52
CA ALA A 63 13.36 16.90 14.49
C ALA A 63 12.81 15.75 15.36
N VAL A 64 11.48 15.69 15.52
CA VAL A 64 10.78 14.66 16.28
C VAL A 64 10.03 13.74 15.31
N GLY A 65 10.25 12.43 15.42
CA GLY A 65 9.55 11.43 14.62
C GLY A 65 8.05 11.39 14.94
N VAL A 66 7.24 11.07 13.93
CA VAL A 66 5.79 10.89 14.07
C VAL A 66 5.54 9.47 14.55
N THR A 67 4.96 9.33 15.74
CA THR A 67 4.62 8.03 16.32
C THR A 67 3.13 7.78 16.16
N TYR A 68 2.77 6.61 15.62
CA TYR A 68 1.41 6.11 15.64
C TYR A 68 1.31 5.00 16.69
N ARG A 69 0.17 4.92 17.38
CA ARG A 69 -0.14 3.85 18.34
C ARG A 69 -1.50 3.23 18.08
N GLY A 70 -1.73 2.08 18.70
CA GLY A 70 -3.02 1.39 18.68
C GLY A 70 -3.45 0.97 17.27
N LEU A 71 -4.68 1.30 16.90
CA LEU A 71 -5.27 0.89 15.64
C LEU A 71 -4.63 1.58 14.42
N ALA A 72 -4.14 2.81 14.55
CA ALA A 72 -3.43 3.50 13.46
C ALA A 72 -2.11 2.79 13.12
N ALA A 73 -1.37 2.36 14.15
CA ALA A 73 -0.14 1.60 13.97
C ALA A 73 -0.41 0.22 13.36
N ALA A 74 -1.48 -0.45 13.79
CA ALA A 74 -1.89 -1.71 13.19
C ALA A 74 -2.29 -1.55 11.71
N ALA A 75 -3.02 -0.49 11.36
CA ALA A 75 -3.40 -0.21 9.97
C ALA A 75 -2.17 0.02 9.08
N TRP A 76 -1.18 0.80 9.55
CA TRP A 76 0.10 0.96 8.86
C TRP A 76 0.89 -0.35 8.76
N GLY A 77 0.91 -1.15 9.83
CA GLY A 77 1.57 -2.45 9.82
C GLY A 77 0.96 -3.40 8.79
N LEU A 78 -0.37 -3.44 8.69
CA LEU A 78 -1.09 -4.21 7.67
C LEU A 78 -0.80 -3.68 6.25
N LEU A 79 -0.73 -2.36 6.06
CA LEU A 79 -0.32 -1.77 4.77
C LEU A 79 1.06 -2.27 4.35
N LEU A 80 2.05 -2.18 5.23
CA LEU A 80 3.41 -2.66 4.96
C LEU A 80 3.40 -4.16 4.64
N ALA A 81 2.66 -4.97 5.41
CA ALA A 81 2.54 -6.39 5.14
C ALA A 81 1.94 -6.66 3.75
N LEU A 82 0.87 -5.97 3.36
CA LEU A 82 0.27 -6.09 2.03
C LEU A 82 1.27 -5.73 0.91
N PHE A 83 2.02 -4.64 1.07
CA PHE A 83 3.06 -4.25 0.10
C PHE A 83 4.17 -5.31 0.01
N GLY A 84 4.64 -5.83 1.14
CA GLY A 84 5.66 -6.87 1.18
C GLY A 84 5.19 -8.16 0.50
N VAL A 85 3.95 -8.58 0.76
CA VAL A 85 3.32 -9.75 0.10
C VAL A 85 3.19 -9.53 -1.41
N ALA A 86 2.80 -8.33 -1.85
CA ALA A 86 2.73 -8.01 -3.27
C ALA A 86 4.11 -8.09 -3.96
N ILE A 87 5.17 -7.58 -3.31
CA ILE A 87 6.55 -7.68 -3.81
C ILE A 87 6.98 -9.15 -3.91
N MET A 88 6.73 -9.94 -2.86
CA MET A 88 7.05 -11.38 -2.86
C MET A 88 6.27 -12.14 -3.94
N GLY A 89 4.97 -11.84 -4.09
CA GLY A 89 4.12 -12.44 -5.12
C GLY A 89 4.61 -12.11 -6.54
N ALA A 90 5.03 -10.86 -6.78
CA ALA A 90 5.60 -10.45 -8.06
C ALA A 90 6.93 -11.18 -8.36
N ALA A 91 7.80 -11.32 -7.36
CA ALA A 91 9.04 -12.08 -7.49
C ALA A 91 8.77 -13.57 -7.77
N ALA A 92 7.82 -14.19 -7.04
CA ALA A 92 7.43 -15.58 -7.24
C ALA A 92 6.83 -15.80 -8.64
N ALA A 93 5.95 -14.90 -9.10
CA ALA A 93 5.39 -14.95 -10.43
C ALA A 93 6.45 -14.86 -11.55
N SER A 94 7.48 -14.04 -11.34
CA SER A 94 8.63 -13.91 -12.24
C SER A 94 9.41 -15.22 -12.33
N VAL A 95 9.72 -15.85 -11.20
CA VAL A 95 10.43 -17.15 -11.14
C VAL A 95 9.64 -18.27 -11.81
N LEU A 96 8.32 -18.28 -11.63
CA LEU A 96 7.44 -19.32 -12.18
C LEU A 96 7.05 -19.07 -13.65
N GLY A 97 7.50 -17.98 -14.27
CA GLY A 97 7.11 -17.63 -15.64
C GLY A 97 5.62 -17.30 -15.81
N MET A 98 4.92 -16.98 -14.72
CA MET A 98 3.46 -16.75 -14.72
C MET A 98 3.09 -15.27 -14.95
N ARG A 99 4.07 -14.42 -15.29
CA ARG A 99 3.84 -12.97 -15.42
C ARG A 99 2.79 -12.65 -16.46
N ASP A 100 2.87 -13.27 -17.64
CA ASP A 100 1.93 -13.00 -18.73
C ASP A 100 0.53 -13.53 -18.41
N ALA A 101 0.44 -14.74 -17.83
CA ALA A 101 -0.83 -15.30 -17.36
C ALA A 101 -1.48 -14.43 -16.29
N LEU A 102 -0.73 -13.90 -15.31
CA LEU A 102 -1.25 -12.97 -14.31
C LEU A 102 -1.73 -11.67 -14.95
N LEU A 103 -0.99 -11.13 -15.93
CA LEU A 103 -1.41 -9.93 -16.65
C LEU A 103 -2.68 -10.18 -17.45
N GLU A 104 -2.83 -11.35 -18.07
CA GLU A 104 -4.05 -11.73 -18.79
C GLU A 104 -5.25 -11.87 -17.83
N VAL A 105 -5.06 -12.52 -16.68
CA VAL A 105 -6.08 -12.63 -15.63
C VAL A 105 -6.48 -11.25 -15.09
N VAL A 106 -5.51 -10.36 -14.84
CA VAL A 106 -5.79 -8.99 -14.38
C VAL A 106 -6.50 -8.16 -15.45
N LYS A 107 -6.18 -8.36 -16.74
CA LYS A 107 -6.90 -7.71 -17.85
C LYS A 107 -8.34 -8.21 -17.96
N ALA A 108 -8.57 -9.51 -17.75
CA ALA A 108 -9.90 -10.10 -17.76
C ALA A 108 -10.73 -9.68 -16.53
N HIS A 109 -10.07 -9.51 -15.38
CA HIS A 109 -10.70 -9.18 -14.10
C HIS A 109 -10.00 -8.01 -13.42
N PRO A 110 -10.22 -6.76 -13.89
CA PRO A 110 -9.59 -5.58 -13.30
C PRO A 110 -9.92 -5.41 -11.82
N GLY A 111 -11.07 -5.94 -11.37
CA GLY A 111 -11.43 -6.04 -9.94
C GLY A 111 -10.34 -6.67 -9.06
N LEU A 112 -9.53 -7.62 -9.57
CA LEU A 112 -8.44 -8.24 -8.80
C LEU A 112 -7.34 -7.24 -8.41
N LEU A 113 -7.09 -6.22 -9.24
CA LEU A 113 -6.10 -5.17 -8.96
C LEU A 113 -6.73 -4.03 -8.16
N VAL A 114 -8.01 -3.73 -8.43
CA VAL A 114 -8.75 -2.64 -7.77
C VAL A 114 -9.05 -2.96 -6.30
N ALA A 115 -9.35 -4.22 -5.95
CA ALA A 115 -9.69 -4.57 -4.56
C ALA A 115 -8.54 -4.31 -3.55
N PRO A 116 -7.28 -4.73 -3.82
CA PRO A 116 -6.14 -4.39 -2.97
C PRO A 116 -5.91 -2.89 -2.84
N LEU A 117 -6.11 -2.12 -3.91
CA LEU A 117 -6.02 -0.65 -3.87
C LEU A 117 -7.08 -0.05 -2.94
N GLY A 118 -8.32 -0.52 -3.03
CA GLY A 118 -9.39 -0.11 -2.12
C GLY A 118 -9.07 -0.44 -0.66
N LEU A 119 -8.49 -1.63 -0.39
CA LEU A 119 -8.05 -2.01 0.94
C LEU A 119 -6.92 -1.10 1.46
N VAL A 120 -5.98 -0.71 0.59
CA VAL A 120 -4.94 0.28 0.93
C VAL A 120 -5.56 1.62 1.32
N MET A 121 -6.56 2.10 0.57
CA MET A 121 -7.28 3.34 0.89
C MET A 121 -8.02 3.24 2.22
N ILE A 122 -8.66 2.11 2.53
CA ILE A 122 -9.34 1.87 3.82
C ILE A 122 -8.33 1.95 4.97
N LEU A 123 -7.23 1.19 4.90
CA LEU A 123 -6.23 1.17 5.96
C LEU A 123 -5.57 2.54 6.15
N ARG A 124 -5.28 3.24 5.05
CA ARG A 124 -4.75 4.61 5.09
C ARG A 124 -5.76 5.60 5.67
N GLY A 125 -7.04 5.44 5.34
CA GLY A 125 -8.15 6.20 5.88
C GLY A 125 -8.29 6.01 7.39
N ILE A 126 -8.26 4.77 7.88
CA ILE A 126 -8.26 4.44 9.32
C ILE A 126 -7.09 5.13 10.04
N ALA A 127 -5.87 5.02 9.51
CA ALA A 127 -4.71 5.71 10.06
C ALA A 127 -4.86 7.24 10.03
N GLY A 128 -5.54 7.77 9.01
CA GLY A 128 -5.88 9.19 8.86
C GLY A 128 -6.85 9.70 9.92
N VAL A 129 -7.95 8.97 10.14
CA VAL A 129 -9.02 9.30 11.09
C VAL A 129 -8.52 9.26 12.53
N ILE A 130 -7.67 8.29 12.87
CA ILE A 130 -7.09 8.20 14.20
C ILE A 130 -6.02 9.28 14.38
N GLY A 131 -5.16 9.43 13.37
CA GLY A 131 -4.02 10.34 13.39
C GLY A 131 -2.84 9.81 14.20
N PRO A 132 -1.70 10.53 14.18
CA PRO A 132 -0.56 10.25 15.03
C PRO A 132 -0.80 10.69 16.48
N ASP A 133 -0.06 10.10 17.43
CA ASP A 133 -0.01 10.57 18.81
C ASP A 133 0.83 11.85 18.86
N ASP A 134 0.19 13.00 18.67
CA ASP A 134 0.85 14.30 18.70
C ASP A 134 0.69 14.96 20.08
N THR A 135 1.81 15.23 20.76
CA THR A 135 1.83 15.83 22.11
C THR A 135 1.65 17.35 22.11
N ARG A 136 1.67 18.03 20.95
CA ARG A 136 1.60 19.50 20.89
C ARG A 136 0.16 20.01 20.79
N ARG A 137 -0.34 20.63 21.86
CA ARG A 137 -1.67 21.25 21.99
C ARG A 137 -1.71 22.69 21.44
N SER A 138 -1.53 22.88 20.13
CA SER A 138 -1.74 24.17 19.47
C SER A 138 -3.11 24.21 18.79
N ILE A 139 -3.75 25.38 18.72
CA ILE A 139 -5.01 25.55 17.96
C ILE A 139 -4.80 25.19 16.48
N TRP A 140 -3.63 25.55 15.94
CA TRP A 140 -3.24 25.16 14.58
C TRP A 140 -3.07 23.65 14.42
N SER A 141 -2.58 22.94 15.45
CA SER A 141 -2.48 21.48 15.39
C SER A 141 -3.87 20.84 15.42
N ALA A 142 -4.81 21.37 16.21
CA ALA A 142 -6.19 20.91 16.24
C ALA A 142 -6.89 21.07 14.88
N LEU A 143 -6.74 22.24 14.22
CA LEU A 143 -7.33 22.46 12.89
C LEU A 143 -6.71 21.53 11.84
N SER A 144 -5.38 21.38 11.83
CA SER A 144 -4.71 20.48 10.90
C SER A 144 -5.10 19.01 11.11
N GLN A 145 -5.32 18.59 12.36
CA GLN A 145 -5.84 17.26 12.69
C GLN A 145 -7.26 17.08 12.19
N ALA A 146 -8.15 18.07 12.35
CA ALA A 146 -9.51 17.99 11.84
C ALA A 146 -9.55 17.79 10.33
N VAL A 147 -8.75 18.55 9.57
CA VAL A 147 -8.61 18.39 8.12
C VAL A 147 -8.08 16.99 7.77
N TYR A 148 -7.06 16.52 8.50
CA TYR A 148 -6.48 15.19 8.28
C TYR A 148 -7.48 14.06 8.53
N ARG A 149 -8.29 14.17 9.59
CA ARG A 149 -9.36 13.22 9.92
C ARG A 149 -10.45 13.22 8.87
N PHE A 150 -10.88 14.40 8.42
CA PHE A 150 -11.88 14.52 7.37
C PHE A 150 -11.39 13.91 6.05
N GLY A 151 -10.14 14.19 5.66
CA GLY A 151 -9.51 13.53 4.52
C GLY A 151 -9.42 12.02 4.70
N GLY A 152 -9.13 11.53 5.91
CA GLY A 152 -9.16 10.11 6.26
C GLY A 152 -10.54 9.47 6.10
N LEU A 153 -11.61 10.15 6.51
CA LEU A 153 -13.00 9.68 6.35
C LEU A 153 -13.39 9.60 4.87
N ILE A 154 -13.06 10.62 4.08
CA ILE A 154 -13.27 10.60 2.64
C ILE A 154 -12.54 9.41 2.02
N LEU A 155 -11.25 9.25 2.34
CA LEU A 155 -10.44 8.16 1.80
C LEU A 155 -10.99 6.78 2.20
N LEU A 156 -11.49 6.64 3.42
CA LEU A 156 -12.15 5.42 3.89
C LEU A 156 -13.43 5.13 3.09
N ALA A 157 -14.29 6.14 2.89
CA ALA A 157 -15.52 5.98 2.11
C ALA A 157 -15.23 5.58 0.66
N PHE A 158 -14.26 6.25 0.02
CA PHE A 158 -13.80 5.87 -1.32
C PHE A 158 -13.21 4.46 -1.33
N GLY A 159 -12.36 4.10 -0.37
CA GLY A 159 -11.78 2.77 -0.29
C GLY A 159 -12.83 1.66 -0.15
N VAL A 160 -13.86 1.86 0.68
CA VAL A 160 -15.00 0.93 0.81
C VAL A 160 -15.74 0.81 -0.52
N LEU A 161 -16.06 1.95 -1.16
CA LEU A 161 -16.72 1.95 -2.46
C LEU A 161 -15.89 1.20 -3.52
N THR A 162 -14.58 1.43 -3.56
CA THR A 162 -13.64 0.75 -4.45
C THR A 162 -13.63 -0.76 -4.23
N VAL A 163 -13.61 -1.23 -2.98
CA VAL A 163 -13.68 -2.67 -2.67
C VAL A 163 -15.03 -3.27 -3.08
N VAL A 164 -16.13 -2.58 -2.81
CA VAL A 164 -17.48 -3.03 -3.22
C VAL A 164 -17.57 -3.15 -4.74
N LEU A 165 -17.09 -2.13 -5.48
CA LEU A 165 -17.05 -2.16 -6.94
C LEU A 165 -16.15 -3.28 -7.48
N ALA A 166 -15.01 -3.51 -6.84
CA ALA A 166 -14.11 -4.60 -7.23
C ALA A 166 -14.76 -5.98 -7.00
N ILE A 167 -15.42 -6.19 -5.86
CA ILE A 167 -16.14 -7.44 -5.57
C ILE A 167 -17.31 -7.62 -6.55
N TRP A 168 -18.00 -6.54 -6.90
CA TRP A 168 -19.05 -6.56 -7.92
C TRP A 168 -18.47 -7.01 -9.26
N ASP A 169 -17.38 -6.41 -9.73
CA ASP A 169 -16.72 -6.77 -10.99
C ASP A 169 -16.25 -8.23 -11.02
N LEU A 170 -15.79 -8.77 -9.88
CA LEU A 170 -15.44 -10.19 -9.76
C LEU A 170 -16.66 -11.12 -9.92
N ARG A 171 -17.86 -10.68 -9.51
CA ARG A 171 -19.11 -11.44 -9.71
C ARG A 171 -19.71 -11.22 -11.10
N SER A 172 -19.46 -10.08 -11.72
CA SER A 172 -20.02 -9.70 -13.02
C SER A 172 -18.94 -9.02 -13.86
N PRO A 173 -18.08 -9.80 -14.54
CA PRO A 173 -16.93 -9.29 -15.27
C PRO A 173 -17.32 -8.22 -16.29
N GLY A 174 -16.60 -7.09 -16.29
CA GLY A 174 -16.81 -5.98 -17.22
C GLY A 174 -17.72 -4.86 -16.70
N THR A 175 -18.28 -5.00 -15.49
CA THR A 175 -19.06 -3.92 -14.85
C THR A 175 -18.20 -2.68 -14.62
N LEU A 176 -16.97 -2.88 -14.13
CA LEU A 176 -16.06 -1.77 -13.84
C LEU A 176 -15.64 -1.05 -15.12
N ARG A 177 -15.40 -1.80 -16.20
CA ARG A 177 -15.08 -1.24 -17.52
C ARG A 177 -16.20 -0.35 -18.05
N ARG A 178 -17.45 -0.82 -18.02
CA ARG A 178 -18.62 -0.03 -18.45
C ARG A 178 -18.79 1.24 -17.63
N LEU A 179 -18.56 1.17 -16.31
CA LEU A 179 -18.65 2.32 -15.42
C LEU A 179 -17.58 3.36 -15.74
N VAL A 180 -16.33 2.93 -15.98
CA VAL A 180 -15.24 3.82 -16.40
C VAL A 180 -15.53 4.46 -17.76
N GLU A 181 -16.01 3.68 -18.74
CA GLU A 181 -16.38 4.19 -20.06
C GLU A 181 -17.52 5.23 -19.97
N SER A 182 -18.53 4.99 -19.14
CA SER A 182 -19.63 5.93 -18.90
C SER A 182 -19.18 7.22 -18.20
N LEU A 183 -18.26 7.13 -17.23
CA LEU A 183 -17.69 8.31 -16.58
C LEU A 183 -16.83 9.12 -17.54
N ALA A 184 -16.01 8.45 -18.36
CA ALA A 184 -15.17 9.09 -19.37
C ALA A 184 -16.01 9.84 -20.41
N SER A 185 -17.09 9.23 -20.92
CA SER A 185 -17.99 9.90 -21.88
C SER A 185 -18.68 11.13 -21.26
N SER A 186 -19.07 11.04 -19.98
CA SER A 186 -19.71 12.15 -19.27
C SER A 186 -18.74 13.30 -19.01
N ALA A 187 -17.49 12.98 -18.66
CA ALA A 187 -16.45 13.99 -18.45
C ALA A 187 -16.07 14.72 -19.74
N LEU A 188 -15.97 14.01 -20.87
CA LEU A 188 -15.71 14.61 -22.18
C LEU A 188 -16.84 15.56 -22.60
N ALA A 189 -18.10 15.15 -22.42
CA ALA A 189 -19.25 16.00 -22.74
C ALA A 189 -19.28 17.29 -21.90
N LEU A 190 -18.88 17.23 -20.62
CA LEU A 190 -18.78 18.42 -19.78
C LEU A 190 -17.64 19.35 -20.22
N LEU A 191 -16.51 18.80 -20.69
CA LEU A 191 -15.40 19.61 -21.20
C LEU A 191 -15.77 20.33 -22.50
N GLU A 192 -16.54 19.69 -23.38
CA GLU A 192 -17.03 20.31 -24.62
C GLU A 192 -18.01 21.46 -24.37
N GLN A 193 -18.71 21.49 -23.23
CA GLN A 193 -19.63 22.59 -22.89
C GLN A 193 -18.93 23.83 -22.33
N VAL A 194 -17.67 23.69 -21.88
CA VAL A 194 -16.92 24.76 -21.21
C VAL A 194 -15.89 25.43 -22.13
N GLY A 195 -15.59 24.83 -23.29
CA GLY A 195 -14.67 25.35 -24.32
C GLY A 195 -15.40 25.97 -25.50
#